data_AF-Q9XXA9-F1
#
_entry.id   AF-Q9XXA9-F1
#
_cell.length_a   1.000
_cell.length_b   1.000
_cell.length_c   1.000
_cell.angle_alpha   90.00
_cell.angle_beta   90.00
_cell.angle_gamma   90.00
#
_symmetry.space_group_name_H-M   'P 1'
#
loop_
_entity.id
_entity.type
_entity.pdbx_description
1 polymer ?
#
loop_
_entity_poly.entity_id
_entity_poly.type
_entity_poly.pdbx_seq_one_letter_code
_entity_poly.pdbx_strand_id
1 'polypeptide(L)'
;MLLTSISDPQVYSIICYVIAGFSLPIHLFGGFCILFKTPEIMHSTKWALFNLHVWSSILDLSLSLFAQPFFCTPTFSGLSLGVLKWVGIPTEVLVLVISTIFMLVPISIILMFENRYFILFVRNDSWRYLRYPFLIINYIIGITVCIPAYLNIPKDQNSVRRILFDMYPQACEQVTDKSKILVMSLVDNTSAVQNSLTLIVLIEIIVFAVLLRVKINKAIKNIHSSVSRDTLKKQKRFMNALKIQIAIPIAIIFFPAAGGAILASQSSSQQGVDNLLNLITSVHGVLSTILMVYLQKPYREVFRSMFCGWRKQVEMKSPRIFSASRH
;
A
#
# COMPACT_ATOMS: atom_id res chain seq x y z
N MET A 1 -25.20 14.90 2.86
CA MET A 1 -25.57 14.33 1.55
C MET A 1 -24.64 13.19 1.17
N LEU A 2 -23.36 13.43 0.86
CA LEU A 2 -22.43 12.37 0.44
C LEU A 2 -22.34 11.20 1.43
N LEU A 3 -22.08 11.47 2.72
CA LEU A 3 -21.99 10.42 3.74
C LEU A 3 -23.26 9.57 3.84
N THR A 4 -24.43 10.20 3.77
CA THR A 4 -25.72 9.52 3.77
C THR A 4 -25.90 8.63 2.54
N SER A 5 -25.49 9.10 1.36
CA SER A 5 -25.58 8.33 0.11
C SER A 5 -24.65 7.12 0.12
N ILE A 6 -23.41 7.26 0.61
CA ILE A 6 -22.46 6.14 0.64
C ILE A 6 -22.71 5.18 1.79
N SER A 7 -23.61 5.50 2.73
CA SER A 7 -24.13 4.50 3.68
C SER A 7 -24.94 3.40 2.98
N ASP A 8 -25.43 3.65 1.76
CA ASP A 8 -26.15 2.67 0.97
C ASP A 8 -25.17 1.65 0.35
N PRO A 9 -25.38 0.34 0.57
CA PRO A 9 -24.49 -0.70 0.04
C PRO A 9 -24.37 -0.68 -1.49
N GLN A 10 -25.44 -0.36 -2.21
CA GLN A 10 -25.43 -0.32 -3.67
C GLN A 10 -24.65 0.89 -4.17
N VAL A 11 -24.91 2.07 -3.60
CA VAL A 11 -24.18 3.30 -3.94
C VAL A 11 -22.69 3.14 -3.65
N TYR A 12 -22.33 2.62 -2.47
CA TYR A 12 -20.94 2.34 -2.10
C TYR A 12 -20.28 1.37 -3.10
N SER A 13 -20.96 0.27 -3.44
CA SER A 13 -20.45 -0.73 -4.39
C SER A 13 -20.23 -0.14 -5.78
N ILE A 14 -21.15 0.71 -6.27
CA ILE A 14 -21.02 1.40 -7.56
C ILE A 14 -19.78 2.31 -7.56
N ILE A 15 -19.57 3.10 -6.50
CA ILE A 15 -18.39 3.97 -6.40
C ILE A 15 -17.11 3.13 -6.40
N CYS A 16 -17.08 2.02 -5.67
CA CYS A 16 -15.95 1.09 -5.68
C CYS A 16 -15.67 0.54 -7.08
N TYR A 17 -16.69 0.16 -7.86
CA TYR A 17 -16.48 -0.28 -9.25
C TYR A 17 -15.95 0.83 -10.17
N VAL A 18 -16.43 2.06 -10.00
CA VAL A 18 -15.90 3.22 -10.73
C VAL A 18 -14.43 3.44 -10.39
N ILE A 19 -14.08 3.39 -9.09
CA ILE A 19 -12.68 3.46 -8.64
C ILE A 19 -11.86 2.36 -9.30
N ALA A 20 -12.30 1.10 -9.24
CA ALA A 20 -11.59 -0.03 -9.83
C ALA A 20 -11.35 0.14 -11.34
N GLY A 21 -12.34 0.69 -12.07
CA GLY A 21 -12.26 0.98 -13.49
C GLY A 21 -11.12 1.95 -13.85
N PHE A 22 -10.84 2.93 -12.98
CA PHE A 22 -9.69 3.83 -13.13
C PHE A 22 -8.41 3.26 -12.53
N SER A 23 -8.50 2.54 -11.41
CA SER A 23 -7.34 1.97 -10.71
C SER A 23 -6.59 0.96 -11.58
N LEU A 24 -7.31 0.08 -12.27
CA LEU A 24 -6.70 -0.97 -13.09
C LEU A 24 -5.76 -0.43 -14.18
N PRO A 25 -6.17 0.48 -15.09
CA PRO A 25 -5.27 1.01 -16.12
C PRO A 25 -4.10 1.81 -15.52
N ILE A 26 -4.31 2.53 -14.41
CA ILE A 26 -3.25 3.27 -13.73
C ILE A 26 -2.19 2.30 -13.18
N HIS A 27 -2.63 1.23 -12.49
CA HIS A 27 -1.74 0.20 -11.96
C HIS A 27 -0.98 -0.55 -13.05
N LEU A 28 -1.64 -0.88 -14.16
CA LEU A 28 -0.99 -1.50 -15.32
C LEU A 28 0.08 -0.59 -15.92
N PHE A 29 -0.21 0.70 -16.08
CA PHE A 29 0.76 1.69 -16.56
C PHE A 29 1.94 1.86 -15.61
N GLY A 30 1.67 1.91 -14.29
CA GLY A 30 2.71 1.94 -13.26
C GLY A 30 3.63 0.73 -13.32
N GLY A 31 3.05 -0.47 -13.40
CA GLY A 31 3.79 -1.73 -13.55
C GLY A 31 4.64 -1.74 -14.82
N PHE A 32 4.08 -1.30 -15.95
CA PHE A 32 4.81 -1.14 -17.21
C PHE A 32 6.02 -0.19 -17.07
N CYS A 33 5.84 0.96 -16.43
CA CYS A 33 6.93 1.91 -16.20
C CYS A 33 8.06 1.28 -15.37
N ILE A 34 7.73 0.57 -14.28
CA ILE A 34 8.74 -0.08 -13.44
C ILE A 34 9.45 -1.19 -14.21
N LEU A 35 8.73 -2.06 -14.92
CA LEU A 35 9.32 -3.21 -15.59
C LEU A 35 10.16 -2.83 -16.80
N PHE A 36 9.73 -1.85 -17.60
CA PHE A 36 10.34 -1.58 -18.90
C PHE A 36 11.03 -0.23 -19.01
N LYS A 37 10.81 0.69 -18.07
CA LYS A 37 11.32 2.07 -18.15
C LYS A 37 12.16 2.50 -16.95
N THR A 38 12.48 1.58 -16.03
CA THR A 38 13.45 1.85 -14.95
C THR A 38 14.86 2.02 -15.53
N PRO A 39 15.56 3.15 -15.29
CA PRO A 39 16.91 3.37 -15.81
C PRO A 39 17.97 2.56 -15.04
N GLU A 40 19.14 2.33 -15.65
CA GLU A 40 20.23 1.51 -15.06
C GLU A 40 20.66 1.95 -13.65
N ILE A 41 20.72 3.27 -13.40
CA ILE A 41 21.09 3.85 -12.10
C ILE A 41 20.13 3.39 -10.97
N MET A 42 18.90 3.02 -11.34
CA MET A 42 17.85 2.56 -10.43
C MET A 42 17.53 1.06 -10.59
N HIS A 43 18.26 0.34 -11.45
CA HIS A 43 17.95 -1.06 -11.76
C HIS A 43 17.96 -1.96 -10.53
N SER A 44 18.89 -1.70 -9.61
CA SER A 44 19.01 -2.44 -8.34
C SER A 44 17.85 -2.22 -7.35
N THR A 45 16.97 -1.23 -7.59
CA THR A 45 15.70 -1.07 -6.86
C THR A 45 14.48 -1.57 -7.59
N LYS A 46 14.60 -1.91 -8.88
CA LYS A 46 13.47 -2.23 -9.75
C LYS A 46 12.54 -3.27 -9.14
N TRP A 47 13.11 -4.36 -8.63
CA TRP A 47 12.34 -5.48 -8.09
C TRP A 47 11.68 -5.18 -6.75
N ALA A 48 12.35 -4.44 -5.86
CA ALA A 48 11.73 -3.99 -4.63
C ALA A 48 10.58 -2.99 -4.91
N LEU A 49 10.74 -2.13 -5.92
CA LEU A 49 9.70 -1.19 -6.37
C LEU A 49 8.52 -1.92 -6.98
N PHE A 50 8.80 -2.91 -7.81
CA PHE A 50 7.78 -3.73 -8.41
C PHE A 50 7.01 -4.54 -7.37
N ASN A 51 7.70 -5.12 -6.38
CA ASN A 51 7.05 -5.84 -5.28
C ASN A 51 6.09 -4.93 -4.50
N LEU A 52 6.54 -3.73 -4.10
CA LEU A 52 5.67 -2.75 -3.46
C LEU A 52 4.47 -2.36 -4.34
N HIS A 53 4.71 -2.13 -5.62
CA HIS A 53 3.67 -1.81 -6.59
C HIS A 53 2.62 -2.92 -6.66
N VAL A 54 3.05 -4.17 -6.82
CA VAL A 54 2.16 -5.34 -6.92
C VAL A 54 1.27 -5.46 -5.69
N TRP A 55 1.83 -5.45 -4.47
CA TRP A 55 1.01 -5.59 -3.26
C TRP A 55 0.06 -4.41 -3.05
N SER A 56 0.49 -3.19 -3.38
CA SER A 56 -0.37 -2.01 -3.31
C SER A 56 -1.51 -2.05 -4.34
N SER A 57 -1.22 -2.46 -5.58
CA SER A 57 -2.24 -2.65 -6.63
C SER A 57 -3.24 -3.75 -6.28
N ILE A 58 -2.75 -4.88 -5.75
CA ILE A 58 -3.61 -6.00 -5.32
C ILE A 58 -4.51 -5.54 -4.17
N LEU A 59 -4.01 -4.75 -3.21
CA LEU A 59 -4.83 -4.21 -2.13
C LEU A 59 -5.94 -3.30 -2.65
N ASP A 60 -5.61 -2.33 -3.51
CA ASP A 60 -6.60 -1.43 -4.12
C ASP A 60 -7.70 -2.22 -4.84
N LEU A 61 -7.33 -3.18 -5.70
CA LEU A 61 -8.28 -4.01 -6.44
C LEU A 61 -9.08 -4.93 -5.51
N SER A 62 -8.48 -5.40 -4.42
CA SER A 62 -9.21 -6.20 -3.43
C SER A 62 -10.30 -5.38 -2.73
N LEU A 63 -9.97 -4.14 -2.37
CA LEU A 63 -10.90 -3.22 -1.70
C LEU A 63 -11.96 -2.64 -2.64
N SER A 64 -11.65 -2.40 -3.91
CA SER A 64 -12.57 -1.73 -4.85
C SER A 64 -13.29 -2.66 -5.83
N LEU A 65 -12.74 -3.84 -6.15
CA LEU A 65 -13.29 -4.75 -7.17
C LEU A 65 -13.69 -6.10 -6.58
N PHE A 66 -12.73 -6.80 -5.98
CA PHE A 66 -12.90 -8.22 -5.68
C PHE A 66 -13.76 -8.46 -4.45
N ALA A 67 -13.46 -7.79 -3.33
CA ALA A 67 -14.17 -8.03 -2.07
C ALA A 67 -15.12 -6.91 -1.69
N GLN A 68 -14.76 -5.64 -1.89
CA GLN A 68 -15.56 -4.49 -1.45
C GLN A 68 -16.11 -4.65 -0.03
N PRO A 69 -15.23 -4.63 1.00
CA PRO A 69 -15.68 -4.81 2.38
C PRO A 69 -16.62 -3.68 2.78
N PHE A 70 -17.75 -4.06 3.36
CA PHE A 70 -18.74 -3.17 3.96
C PHE A 70 -18.83 -3.50 5.45
N PHE A 71 -18.26 -2.64 6.28
CA PHE A 71 -18.18 -2.87 7.73
C PHE A 71 -19.45 -2.43 8.45
N CYS A 72 -19.84 -3.17 9.48
CA CYS A 72 -20.97 -2.87 10.36
C CYS A 72 -20.44 -2.48 11.75
N THR A 73 -20.04 -1.22 11.90
CA THR A 73 -19.57 -0.66 13.18
C THR A 73 -20.72 -0.54 14.19
N PRO A 74 -20.46 -0.57 15.51
CA PRO A 74 -19.13 -0.55 16.16
C PRO A 74 -18.46 -1.93 16.29
N THR A 75 -19.13 -3.02 15.94
CA THR A 75 -18.53 -4.36 16.02
C THR A 75 -17.60 -4.65 14.85
N PHE A 76 -16.70 -5.62 15.00
CA PHE A 76 -15.96 -6.16 13.87
C PHE A 76 -16.83 -7.17 13.11
N SER A 77 -17.79 -6.63 12.36
CA SER A 77 -18.68 -7.39 11.49
C SER A 77 -18.83 -6.69 10.15
N GLY A 78 -19.33 -7.41 9.15
CA GLY A 78 -19.47 -6.85 7.81
C GLY A 78 -19.84 -7.88 6.76
N LEU A 79 -19.90 -7.42 5.52
CA LEU A 79 -20.16 -8.27 4.36
C LEU A 79 -19.29 -7.85 3.18
N SER A 80 -19.09 -8.79 2.26
CA SER A 80 -18.47 -8.53 0.96
C SER A 80 -19.55 -8.14 -0.06
N LEU A 81 -19.26 -7.12 -0.87
CA LEU A 81 -20.11 -6.64 -1.97
C LEU A 81 -19.50 -6.85 -3.36
N GLY A 82 -18.22 -7.23 -3.43
CA GLY A 82 -17.45 -7.31 -4.67
C GLY A 82 -17.73 -8.56 -5.50
N VAL A 83 -16.99 -8.68 -6.60
CA VAL A 83 -17.16 -9.74 -7.61
C VAL A 83 -17.02 -11.14 -7.00
N LEU A 84 -16.13 -11.35 -6.03
CA LEU A 84 -15.85 -12.68 -5.48
C LEU A 84 -17.03 -13.26 -4.67
N LYS A 85 -17.96 -12.42 -4.22
CA LYS A 85 -19.21 -12.87 -3.61
C LYS A 85 -20.06 -13.68 -4.61
N TRP A 86 -20.11 -13.25 -5.87
CA TRP A 86 -20.91 -13.90 -6.92
C TRP A 86 -20.35 -15.27 -7.31
N VAL A 87 -19.05 -15.46 -7.08
CA VAL A 87 -18.35 -16.75 -7.27
C VAL A 87 -18.54 -17.68 -6.06
N GLY A 88 -19.16 -17.20 -4.97
CA GLY A 88 -19.46 -18.00 -3.78
C GLY A 88 -18.29 -18.12 -2.80
N ILE A 89 -17.28 -17.24 -2.87
CA ILE A 89 -16.19 -17.24 -1.89
C ILE A 89 -16.73 -16.76 -0.53
N PRO A 90 -16.54 -17.53 0.56
CA PRO A 90 -17.00 -17.13 1.89
C PRO A 90 -16.37 -15.81 2.37
N THR A 91 -17.16 -14.97 3.03
CA THR A 91 -16.71 -13.64 3.50
C THR A 91 -15.53 -13.75 4.45
N GLU A 92 -15.51 -14.76 5.32
CA GLU A 92 -14.42 -15.01 6.28
C GLU A 92 -13.07 -15.28 5.60
N VAL A 93 -13.10 -15.97 4.45
CA VAL A 93 -11.90 -16.21 3.64
C VAL A 93 -11.43 -14.92 2.98
N LEU A 94 -12.36 -14.11 2.47
CA LEU A 94 -12.03 -12.81 1.89
C LEU A 94 -11.40 -11.87 2.92
N VAL A 95 -11.92 -11.83 4.15
CA VAL A 95 -11.33 -11.05 5.24
C VAL A 95 -9.90 -11.50 5.53
N LEU A 96 -9.66 -12.81 5.63
CA LEU A 96 -8.32 -13.35 5.85
C LEU A 96 -7.35 -12.90 4.74
N VAL A 97 -7.74 -13.08 3.48
CA VAL A 97 -6.91 -12.73 2.31
C VAL A 97 -6.60 -11.23 2.27
N ILE A 98 -7.60 -10.37 2.44
CA ILE A 98 -7.42 -8.91 2.42
C ILE A 98 -6.54 -8.46 3.57
N SER A 99 -6.75 -8.99 4.78
CA SER A 99 -5.96 -8.64 5.95
C SER A 99 -4.50 -9.03 5.77
N THR A 100 -4.22 -10.20 5.17
CA THR A 100 -2.87 -10.59 4.79
C THR A 100 -2.26 -9.64 3.77
N ILE A 101 -2.99 -9.30 2.69
CA ILE A 101 -2.51 -8.34 1.67
C ILE A 101 -2.21 -6.98 2.31
N PHE A 102 -3.06 -6.51 3.23
CA PHE A 102 -2.88 -5.26 3.96
C PHE A 102 -1.55 -5.26 4.75
N MET A 103 -1.16 -6.39 5.34
CA MET A 103 0.14 -6.53 6.04
C MET A 103 1.33 -6.65 5.08
N LEU A 104 1.14 -7.21 3.89
CA LEU A 104 2.21 -7.35 2.90
C LEU A 104 2.62 -6.02 2.24
N VAL A 105 1.72 -5.04 2.18
CA VAL A 105 2.03 -3.68 1.70
C VAL A 105 3.16 -3.02 2.52
N PRO A 106 3.04 -2.85 3.85
CA PRO A 106 4.10 -2.23 4.64
C PRO A 106 5.38 -3.09 4.72
N ILE A 107 5.28 -4.43 4.69
CA ILE A 107 6.46 -5.31 4.57
C ILE A 107 7.22 -5.03 3.26
N SER A 108 6.49 -4.76 2.17
CA SER A 108 7.10 -4.39 0.90
C SER A 108 7.80 -3.03 0.93
N ILE A 109 7.35 -2.13 1.80
CA ILE A 109 8.01 -0.84 2.07
C ILE A 109 9.30 -1.05 2.86
N ILE A 110 9.30 -1.94 3.86
CA ILE A 110 10.50 -2.34 4.59
C ILE A 110 11.53 -2.90 3.62
N LEU A 111 11.13 -3.88 2.78
CA LEU A 111 11.99 -4.45 1.75
C LEU A 111 12.59 -3.38 0.82
N MET A 112 11.79 -2.39 0.44
CA MET A 112 12.26 -1.28 -0.38
C MET A 112 13.40 -0.48 0.29
N PHE A 113 13.16 0.01 1.51
CA PHE A 113 14.14 0.83 2.21
C PHE A 113 15.37 0.02 2.63
N GLU A 114 15.18 -1.21 3.12
CA GLU A 114 16.25 -2.13 3.47
C GLU A 114 17.12 -2.44 2.24
N ASN A 115 16.51 -2.77 1.09
CA ASN A 115 17.26 -3.10 -0.12
C ASN A 115 18.14 -1.92 -0.55
N ARG A 116 17.65 -0.68 -0.42
CA ARG A 116 18.47 0.50 -0.71
C ARG A 116 19.56 0.75 0.30
N TYR A 117 19.28 0.53 1.58
CA TYR A 117 20.27 0.62 2.64
C TYR A 117 21.40 -0.38 2.42
N PHE A 118 21.04 -1.63 2.12
CA PHE A 118 21.97 -2.71 1.81
C PHE A 118 22.90 -2.38 0.65
N ILE A 119 22.32 -2.04 -0.52
CA ILE A 119 23.10 -1.80 -1.74
C ILE A 119 24.06 -0.61 -1.59
N LEU A 120 23.63 0.46 -0.92
CA LEU A 120 24.40 1.71 -0.87
C LEU A 120 25.44 1.74 0.25
N PHE A 121 25.23 1.05 1.37
CA PHE A 121 26.03 1.29 2.57
C PHE A 121 26.60 0.05 3.26
N VAL A 122 25.93 -1.11 3.18
CA VAL A 122 26.28 -2.27 4.03
C VAL A 122 26.42 -3.57 3.22
N ARG A 123 26.68 -3.46 1.91
CA ARG A 123 26.81 -4.63 1.01
C ARG A 123 27.91 -5.61 1.44
N ASN A 124 28.98 -5.09 2.01
CA ASN A 124 30.14 -5.88 2.45
C ASN A 124 30.12 -6.19 3.96
N ASP A 125 29.09 -5.76 4.68
CA ASP A 125 28.97 -5.95 6.13
C ASP A 125 28.22 -7.26 6.45
N SER A 126 28.17 -7.63 7.73
CA SER A 126 27.42 -8.79 8.23
C SER A 126 25.93 -8.75 7.88
N TRP A 127 25.37 -7.57 7.59
CA TRP A 127 23.98 -7.40 7.16
C TRP A 127 23.64 -8.20 5.89
N ARG A 128 24.63 -8.54 5.05
CA ARG A 128 24.43 -9.40 3.86
C ARG A 128 23.82 -10.76 4.17
N TYR A 129 24.07 -11.28 5.38
CA TYR A 129 23.53 -12.56 5.83
C TYR A 129 22.25 -12.37 6.64
N LEU A 130 22.22 -11.36 7.52
CA LEU A 130 21.09 -11.11 8.42
C LEU A 130 19.83 -10.62 7.70
N ARG A 131 19.96 -10.01 6.52
CA ARG A 131 18.80 -9.48 5.79
C ARG A 131 17.80 -10.56 5.35
N TYR A 132 18.28 -11.74 4.97
CA TYR A 132 17.39 -12.82 4.50
C TYR A 132 16.48 -13.34 5.62
N PRO A 133 16.99 -13.77 6.79
CA PRO A 133 16.12 -14.18 7.89
C PRO A 133 15.25 -13.01 8.37
N PHE A 134 15.77 -11.79 8.43
CA PHE A 134 14.98 -10.60 8.79
C PHE A 134 13.75 -10.41 7.88
N LEU A 135 13.95 -10.46 6.55
CA LEU A 135 12.86 -10.31 5.58
C LEU A 135 11.91 -11.52 5.62
N ILE A 136 12.44 -12.74 5.70
CA ILE A 136 11.62 -13.97 5.77
C ILE A 136 10.72 -13.95 7.00
N ILE A 137 11.24 -13.58 8.16
CA ILE A 137 10.47 -13.47 9.41
C ILE A 137 9.34 -12.45 9.24
N ASN A 138 9.62 -11.28 8.66
CA ASN A 138 8.61 -10.27 8.38
C ASN A 138 7.48 -10.82 7.49
N TYR A 139 7.81 -11.50 6.39
CA TYR A 139 6.80 -12.12 5.53
C TYR A 139 6.00 -13.22 6.24
N ILE A 140 6.65 -14.08 7.02
CA ILE A 140 5.96 -15.14 7.79
C ILE A 140 4.99 -14.52 8.80
N ILE A 141 5.42 -13.49 9.53
CA ILE A 141 4.56 -12.77 10.49
C ILE A 141 3.38 -12.14 9.74
N GLY A 142 3.62 -11.43 8.64
CA GLY A 142 2.56 -10.79 7.85
C GLY A 142 1.53 -11.77 7.28
N ILE A 143 1.95 -12.99 6.91
CA ILE A 143 1.05 -14.03 6.41
C ILE A 143 0.29 -14.70 7.54
N THR A 144 0.95 -14.99 8.67
CA THR A 144 0.37 -15.81 9.74
C THR A 144 -0.42 -15.01 10.78
N VAL A 145 -0.19 -13.70 10.92
CA VAL A 145 -0.84 -12.86 11.95
C VAL A 145 -2.37 -12.87 11.87
N CYS A 146 -2.94 -13.00 10.68
CA CYS A 146 -4.38 -13.00 10.48
C CYS A 146 -5.04 -14.37 10.72
N ILE A 147 -4.26 -15.45 10.79
CA ILE A 147 -4.78 -16.82 10.94
C ILE A 147 -5.49 -17.01 12.29
N PRO A 148 -4.92 -16.61 13.44
CA PRO A 148 -5.63 -16.75 14.72
C PRO A 148 -6.96 -16.00 14.75
N ALA A 149 -7.03 -14.80 14.18
CA ALA A 149 -8.27 -14.03 14.10
C ALA A 149 -9.33 -14.77 13.27
N TYR A 150 -8.93 -15.39 12.15
CA TYR A 150 -9.81 -16.22 11.33
C TYR A 150 -10.30 -17.47 12.08
N LEU A 151 -9.41 -18.18 12.78
CA LEU A 151 -9.77 -19.39 13.51
C LEU A 151 -10.70 -19.13 14.71
N ASN A 152 -10.68 -17.91 15.24
CA ASN A 152 -11.53 -17.47 16.35
C ASN A 152 -12.90 -16.93 15.91
N ILE A 153 -13.20 -16.87 14.61
CA ILE A 153 -14.51 -16.44 14.13
C ILE A 153 -15.60 -17.36 14.72
N PRO A 154 -16.65 -16.82 15.37
CA PRO A 154 -17.71 -17.61 15.96
C PRO A 154 -18.37 -18.55 14.93
N LYS A 155 -18.46 -19.84 15.26
CA LYS A 155 -19.09 -20.83 14.38
C LYS A 155 -20.62 -20.64 14.28
N ASP A 156 -21.27 -20.34 15.40
CA ASP A 156 -22.71 -20.04 15.43
C ASP A 156 -22.98 -18.57 15.11
N GLN A 157 -22.96 -18.28 13.81
CA GLN A 157 -23.20 -16.92 13.30
C GLN A 157 -24.63 -16.41 13.57
N ASN A 158 -25.62 -17.29 13.75
CA ASN A 158 -27.00 -16.86 13.99
C ASN A 158 -27.18 -16.28 15.39
N SER A 159 -26.54 -16.88 16.40
CA SER A 159 -26.60 -16.37 17.77
C SER A 159 -25.84 -15.05 17.92
N VAL A 160 -24.63 -14.94 17.34
CA VAL A 160 -23.87 -13.68 17.42
C VAL A 160 -24.50 -12.54 16.62
N ARG A 161 -25.20 -12.82 15.51
CA ARG A 161 -26.00 -11.79 14.81
C ARG A 161 -27.15 -11.27 15.66
N ARG A 162 -27.86 -12.15 16.38
CA ARG A 162 -28.92 -11.73 17.30
C ARG A 162 -28.37 -10.78 18.37
N ILE A 163 -27.28 -11.18 19.02
CA ILE A 163 -26.59 -10.35 20.02
C ILE A 163 -26.13 -9.02 19.41
N LEU A 164 -25.58 -9.03 18.20
CA LEU A 164 -25.17 -7.82 17.47
C LEU A 164 -26.34 -6.83 17.32
N PHE A 165 -27.48 -7.28 16.80
CA PHE A 165 -28.63 -6.39 16.54
C PHE A 165 -29.40 -6.02 17.79
N ASP A 166 -29.35 -6.83 18.85
CA ASP A 166 -29.90 -6.48 20.15
C ASP A 166 -29.07 -5.34 20.81
N MET A 167 -27.74 -5.39 20.71
CA MET A 167 -26.85 -4.35 21.26
C MET A 167 -26.79 -3.10 20.37
N TYR A 168 -26.80 -3.29 19.06
CA TYR A 168 -26.61 -2.23 18.06
C TYR A 168 -27.65 -2.35 16.93
N PRO A 169 -28.92 -1.95 17.18
CA PRO A 169 -29.98 -2.04 16.17
C PRO A 169 -29.66 -1.27 14.87
N GLN A 170 -28.89 -0.19 14.98
CA GLN A 170 -28.46 0.66 13.87
C GLN A 170 -27.34 0.06 13.00
N ALA A 171 -26.70 -1.04 13.42
CA ALA A 171 -25.59 -1.63 12.69
C ALA A 171 -26.02 -2.06 11.28
N CYS A 172 -25.31 -1.56 10.26
CA CYS A 172 -25.62 -1.84 8.87
C CYS A 172 -27.10 -1.62 8.52
N GLU A 173 -27.72 -0.55 9.04
CA GLU A 173 -29.16 -0.25 8.93
C GLU A 173 -29.71 -0.50 7.52
N GLN A 174 -29.01 -0.02 6.49
CA GLN A 174 -29.42 -0.10 5.09
C GLN A 174 -29.21 -1.47 4.43
N VAL A 175 -28.60 -2.44 5.12
CA VAL A 175 -28.48 -3.83 4.65
C VAL A 175 -29.79 -4.56 4.95
N THR A 176 -30.55 -4.87 3.90
CA THR A 176 -31.85 -5.56 4.01
C THR A 176 -31.72 -6.99 4.53
N ASP A 177 -30.76 -7.75 4.01
CA ASP A 177 -30.56 -9.16 4.38
C ASP A 177 -29.46 -9.29 5.44
N LYS A 178 -29.88 -9.21 6.71
CA LYS A 178 -29.00 -9.30 7.87
C LYS A 178 -28.32 -10.66 8.03
N SER A 179 -28.83 -11.71 7.39
CA SER A 179 -28.25 -13.06 7.46
C SER A 179 -26.88 -13.16 6.77
N LYS A 180 -26.57 -12.22 5.86
CA LYS A 180 -25.31 -12.15 5.12
C LYS A 180 -24.17 -11.48 5.89
N ILE A 181 -24.45 -10.86 7.03
CA ILE A 181 -23.44 -10.16 7.83
C ILE A 181 -22.59 -11.21 8.56
N LEU A 182 -21.29 -11.19 8.35
CA LEU A 182 -20.33 -11.99 9.10
C LEU A 182 -19.97 -11.22 10.37
N VAL A 183 -20.19 -11.83 11.54
CA VAL A 183 -19.75 -11.31 12.83
C VAL A 183 -18.44 -11.99 13.20
N MET A 184 -17.34 -11.25 13.14
CA MET A 184 -16.00 -11.78 13.44
C MET A 184 -15.71 -11.66 14.93
N SER A 185 -16.03 -10.51 15.53
CA SER A 185 -15.99 -10.34 16.97
C SER A 185 -17.00 -9.31 17.45
N LEU A 186 -17.64 -9.61 18.59
CA LEU A 186 -18.51 -8.69 19.33
C LEU A 186 -17.69 -7.75 20.24
N VAL A 187 -16.51 -8.19 20.69
CA VAL A 187 -15.60 -7.43 21.58
C VAL A 187 -14.19 -7.50 20.98
N ASP A 188 -13.64 -6.35 20.61
CA ASP A 188 -12.41 -6.28 19.79
C ASP A 188 -11.12 -6.53 20.59
N ASN A 189 -10.97 -7.70 21.20
CA ASN A 189 -9.75 -8.10 21.91
C ASN A 189 -8.64 -8.59 20.96
N THR A 190 -9.00 -9.05 19.76
CA THR A 190 -8.05 -9.45 18.70
C THR A 190 -7.26 -8.25 18.15
N SER A 191 -7.75 -7.03 18.31
CA SER A 191 -7.06 -5.81 17.88
C SER A 191 -5.72 -5.59 18.55
N ALA A 192 -5.53 -5.96 19.82
CA ALA A 192 -4.32 -5.60 20.56
C ALA A 192 -3.04 -6.19 19.93
N VAL A 193 -3.07 -7.47 19.55
CA VAL A 193 -1.94 -8.16 18.91
C VAL A 193 -1.70 -7.59 17.51
N GLN A 194 -2.76 -7.43 16.71
CA GLN A 194 -2.66 -6.90 15.35
C GLN A 194 -2.16 -5.45 15.35
N ASN A 195 -2.64 -4.62 16.26
CA ASN A 195 -2.19 -3.24 16.44
C ASN A 195 -0.72 -3.16 16.90
N SER A 196 -0.32 -4.03 17.82
CA SER A 196 1.08 -4.11 18.27
C SER A 196 2.03 -4.50 17.14
N LEU A 197 1.66 -5.49 16.32
CA LEU A 197 2.46 -5.91 15.18
C LEU A 197 2.49 -4.84 14.08
N THR A 198 1.37 -4.19 13.83
CA THR A 198 1.29 -3.04 12.92
C THR A 198 2.23 -1.93 13.37
N LEU A 199 2.28 -1.63 14.67
CA LEU A 199 3.20 -0.65 15.24
C LEU A 199 4.67 -1.06 15.06
N ILE A 200 5.01 -2.33 15.28
CA ILE A 200 6.37 -2.85 15.05
C ILE A 200 6.79 -2.64 13.58
N VAL A 201 5.94 -3.02 12.63
CA VAL A 201 6.19 -2.83 11.19
C VAL A 201 6.38 -1.35 10.85
N LEU A 202 5.57 -0.45 11.42
CA LEU A 202 5.75 1.00 11.25
C LEU A 202 7.08 1.51 11.81
N ILE A 203 7.50 0.99 12.97
CA ILE A 203 8.80 1.31 13.56
C ILE A 203 9.93 0.87 12.63
N GLU A 204 9.87 -0.35 12.07
CA GLU A 204 10.87 -0.83 11.11
C GLU A 204 10.98 0.07 9.87
N ILE A 205 9.85 0.50 9.30
CA ILE A 205 9.82 1.45 8.19
C ILE A 205 10.54 2.75 8.58
N ILE A 206 10.23 3.30 9.75
CA ILE A 206 10.84 4.54 10.24
C ILE A 206 12.35 4.36 10.44
N VAL A 207 12.78 3.26 11.06
CA VAL A 207 14.20 2.97 11.31
C VAL A 207 14.98 2.92 10.00
N PHE A 208 14.55 2.14 9.00
CA PHE A 208 15.26 2.09 7.72
C PHE A 208 15.21 3.42 6.97
N ALA A 209 14.09 4.14 7.01
CA ALA A 209 13.98 5.45 6.36
C ALA A 209 14.95 6.48 6.98
N VAL A 210 15.08 6.49 8.31
CA VAL A 210 16.00 7.38 9.05
C VAL A 210 17.44 6.97 8.81
N LEU A 211 17.79 5.69 8.94
CA LEU A 211 19.15 5.19 8.69
C LEU A 211 19.63 5.55 7.28
N LEU A 212 18.78 5.33 6.29
CA LEU A 212 19.08 5.63 4.89
C LEU A 212 19.27 7.14 4.67
N ARG A 213 18.43 7.98 5.30
CA ARG A 213 18.56 9.45 5.24
C ARG A 213 19.89 9.91 5.85
N VAL A 214 20.25 9.41 7.02
CA VAL A 214 21.48 9.79 7.73
C VAL A 214 22.71 9.39 6.91
N LYS A 215 22.78 8.13 6.46
CA LYS A 215 23.93 7.61 5.71
C LYS A 215 24.13 8.30 4.37
N ILE A 216 23.06 8.57 3.60
CA ILE A 216 23.18 9.26 2.31
C ILE A 216 23.70 10.70 2.49
N ASN A 217 23.25 11.39 3.54
CA ASN A 217 23.72 12.75 3.83
C ASN A 217 25.18 12.75 4.27
N LYS A 218 25.59 11.80 5.11
CA LYS A 218 26.99 11.63 5.53
C LYS A 218 27.89 11.29 4.33
N ALA A 219 27.46 10.36 3.48
CA ALA A 219 28.21 9.96 2.29
C ALA A 219 28.42 11.14 1.31
N ILE A 220 27.40 11.97 1.08
CA ILE A 220 27.53 13.17 0.24
C ILE A 220 28.50 14.19 0.83
N LYS A 221 28.51 14.36 2.16
CA LYS A 221 29.41 15.30 2.84
C LYS A 221 30.88 14.87 2.75
N ASN A 222 31.14 13.57 2.85
CA ASN A 222 32.49 13.03 2.97
C ASN A 222 33.16 12.69 1.63
N ILE A 223 32.45 12.82 0.50
CA ILE A 223 32.98 12.39 -0.80
C ILE A 223 33.73 13.51 -1.52
N HIS A 224 34.98 13.25 -1.90
CA HIS A 224 35.84 14.24 -2.56
C HIS A 224 35.74 14.21 -4.10
N SER A 225 35.41 13.07 -4.70
CA SER A 225 35.23 12.94 -6.16
C SER A 225 33.90 13.56 -6.63
N SER A 226 33.95 14.43 -7.64
CA SER A 226 32.76 15.06 -8.24
C SER A 226 31.82 14.04 -8.91
N VAL A 227 32.37 13.08 -9.66
CA VAL A 227 31.58 12.03 -10.36
C VAL A 227 30.81 11.17 -9.35
N SER A 228 31.46 10.77 -8.26
CA SER A 228 30.81 9.99 -7.22
C SER A 228 29.80 10.82 -6.42
N ARG A 229 30.12 12.11 -6.18
CA ARG A 229 29.19 13.07 -5.57
C ARG A 229 27.93 13.24 -6.40
N ASP A 230 28.03 13.35 -7.72
CA ASP A 230 26.89 13.51 -8.61
C ASP A 230 26.04 12.24 -8.69
N THR A 231 26.67 11.07 -8.66
CA THR A 231 25.97 9.78 -8.54
C THR A 231 25.18 9.70 -7.24
N LEU A 232 25.78 10.05 -6.10
CA LEU A 232 25.08 10.10 -4.82
C LEU A 232 23.98 11.17 -4.76
N LYS A 233 24.17 12.33 -5.41
CA LYS A 233 23.12 13.35 -5.56
C LYS A 233 21.92 12.80 -6.35
N LYS A 234 22.16 12.05 -7.43
CA LYS A 234 21.09 11.37 -8.19
C LYS A 234 20.37 10.35 -7.31
N GLN A 235 21.10 9.53 -6.55
CA GLN A 235 20.50 8.59 -5.58
C GLN A 235 19.69 9.33 -4.50
N LYS A 236 20.19 10.46 -3.96
CA LYS A 236 19.44 11.27 -3.00
C LYS A 236 18.15 11.85 -3.58
N ARG A 237 18.17 12.32 -4.84
CA ARG A 237 16.95 12.79 -5.52
C ARG A 237 15.95 11.66 -5.71
N PHE A 238 16.41 10.49 -6.18
CA PHE A 238 15.59 9.28 -6.27
C PHE A 238 14.98 8.91 -4.91
N MET A 239 15.80 8.91 -3.85
CA MET A 239 15.34 8.58 -2.50
C MET A 239 14.36 9.60 -1.92
N ASN A 240 14.53 10.89 -2.24
CA ASN A 240 13.57 11.91 -1.83
C ASN A 240 12.23 11.73 -2.55
N ALA A 241 12.25 11.47 -3.86
CA ALA A 241 11.05 11.12 -4.62
C ALA A 241 10.38 9.88 -4.05
N LEU A 242 11.14 8.82 -3.79
CA LEU A 242 10.63 7.56 -3.23
C LEU A 242 10.03 7.76 -1.83
N LYS A 243 10.67 8.53 -0.95
CA LYS A 243 10.13 8.82 0.38
C LYS A 243 8.79 9.54 0.31
N ILE A 244 8.66 10.55 -0.57
CA ILE A 244 7.40 11.28 -0.74
C ILE A 244 6.34 10.34 -1.33
N GLN A 245 6.71 9.57 -2.35
CA GLN A 245 5.85 8.58 -3.00
C GLN A 245 5.35 7.51 -2.02
N ILE A 246 6.12 7.14 -1.00
CA ILE A 246 5.74 6.14 0.00
C ILE A 246 5.00 6.77 1.18
N ALA A 247 5.47 7.90 1.70
CA ALA A 247 4.93 8.51 2.92
C ALA A 247 3.49 9.00 2.73
N ILE A 248 3.16 9.56 1.57
CA ILE A 248 1.80 10.07 1.31
C ILE A 248 0.79 8.91 1.26
N PRO A 249 0.99 7.82 0.49
CA PRO A 249 0.11 6.65 0.52
C PRO A 249 0.05 5.94 1.88
N ILE A 250 1.15 5.85 2.62
CA ILE A 250 1.14 5.34 4.00
C ILE A 250 0.18 6.18 4.85
N ALA A 251 0.29 7.51 4.80
CA ALA A 251 -0.61 8.38 5.57
C ALA A 251 -2.08 8.14 5.19
N ILE A 252 -2.36 7.91 3.90
CA ILE A 252 -3.71 7.62 3.39
C ILE A 252 -4.22 6.23 3.78
N ILE A 253 -3.36 5.28 4.14
CA ILE A 253 -3.78 4.00 4.71
C ILE A 253 -3.96 4.11 6.23
N PHE A 254 -2.94 4.60 6.92
CA PHE A 254 -2.87 4.52 8.38
C PHE A 254 -3.70 5.59 9.08
N PHE A 255 -3.88 6.78 8.51
CA PHE A 255 -4.78 7.77 9.12
C PHE A 255 -6.24 7.33 9.06
N PRO A 256 -6.77 6.82 7.93
CA PRO A 256 -8.10 6.22 7.93
C PRO A 256 -8.23 5.01 8.85
N ALA A 257 -7.24 4.13 8.89
CA ALA A 257 -7.28 2.99 9.80
C ALA A 257 -7.33 3.42 11.29
N ALA A 258 -6.50 4.39 11.68
CA ALA A 258 -6.51 4.94 13.03
C ALA A 258 -7.83 5.68 13.34
N GLY A 259 -8.33 6.46 12.39
CA GLY A 259 -9.63 7.14 12.50
C GLY A 259 -10.78 6.15 12.69
N GLY A 260 -10.81 5.08 11.88
CA GLY A 260 -11.79 4.00 11.99
C GLY A 260 -11.73 3.28 13.34
N ALA A 261 -10.53 3.00 13.87
CA ALA A 261 -10.39 2.40 15.19
C ALA A 261 -10.91 3.31 16.32
N ILE A 262 -10.64 4.62 16.24
CA ILE A 262 -11.17 5.61 17.19
C ILE A 262 -12.71 5.68 17.08
N LEU A 263 -13.25 5.72 15.86
CA LEU A 263 -14.70 5.75 15.64
C LEU A 263 -15.38 4.47 16.11
N ALA A 264 -14.79 3.29 15.89
CA ALA A 264 -15.31 2.02 16.37
C ALA A 264 -15.39 1.95 17.91
N SER A 265 -14.49 2.66 18.61
CA SER A 265 -14.56 2.79 20.07
C SER A 265 -15.68 3.73 20.57
N GLN A 266 -16.27 4.50 19.66
CA GLN A 266 -17.45 5.33 19.96
C GLN A 266 -18.70 4.54 19.59
N SER A 267 -19.68 4.49 20.50
CA SER A 267 -20.94 3.75 20.26
C SER A 267 -21.81 4.36 19.15
N SER A 268 -21.54 5.60 18.76
CA SER A 268 -22.19 6.28 17.65
C SER A 268 -21.51 5.95 16.31
N SER A 269 -21.82 4.78 15.77
CA SER A 269 -21.41 4.39 14.42
C SER A 269 -22.00 5.33 13.36
N GLN A 270 -21.16 5.76 12.42
CA GLN A 270 -21.59 6.44 11.20
C GLN A 270 -21.13 5.64 9.99
N GLN A 271 -22.00 4.75 9.49
CA GLN A 271 -21.75 3.88 8.33
C GLN A 271 -21.10 4.62 7.15
N GLY A 272 -21.57 5.84 6.85
CA GLY A 272 -21.03 6.66 5.78
C GLY A 272 -19.57 7.06 5.98
N VAL A 273 -19.13 7.26 7.23
CA VAL A 273 -17.74 7.58 7.55
C VAL A 273 -16.86 6.36 7.34
N ASP A 274 -17.24 5.18 7.83
CA ASP A 274 -16.47 3.95 7.62
C ASP A 274 -16.32 3.63 6.12
N ASN A 275 -17.41 3.80 5.38
CA ASN A 275 -17.41 3.62 3.93
C ASN A 275 -16.50 4.65 3.25
N LEU A 276 -16.48 5.91 3.70
CA LEU A 276 -15.54 6.91 3.19
C LEU A 276 -14.08 6.53 3.47
N LEU A 277 -13.77 6.05 4.68
CA LEU A 277 -12.43 5.61 5.05
C LEU A 277 -11.96 4.43 4.19
N ASN A 278 -12.85 3.48 3.92
CA ASN A 278 -12.58 2.37 3.00
C ASN A 278 -12.35 2.84 1.57
N LEU A 279 -13.17 3.77 1.06
CA LEU A 279 -12.99 4.36 -0.27
C LEU A 279 -11.63 5.06 -0.39
N ILE A 280 -11.25 5.86 0.62
CA ILE A 280 -9.94 6.52 0.67
C ILE A 280 -8.80 5.49 0.68
N THR A 281 -8.93 4.43 1.47
CA THR A 281 -7.92 3.37 1.53
C THR A 281 -7.81 2.63 0.19
N SER A 282 -8.92 2.45 -0.53
CA SER A 282 -8.98 1.74 -1.82
C SER A 282 -8.26 2.45 -2.99
N VAL A 283 -7.88 3.73 -2.81
CA VAL A 283 -7.17 4.53 -3.81
C VAL A 283 -5.71 4.84 -3.43
N HIS A 284 -5.21 4.29 -2.32
CA HIS A 284 -3.85 4.59 -1.85
C HIS A 284 -2.79 4.18 -2.88
N GLY A 285 -2.96 3.03 -3.54
CA GLY A 285 -2.02 2.51 -4.52
C GLY A 285 -2.08 3.29 -5.83
N VAL A 286 -3.26 3.73 -6.24
CA VAL A 286 -3.44 4.66 -7.38
C VAL A 286 -2.65 5.93 -7.11
N LEU A 287 -2.80 6.52 -5.92
CA LEU A 287 -2.03 7.72 -5.59
C LEU A 287 -0.53 7.44 -5.55
N SER A 288 -0.11 6.31 -4.98
CA SER A 288 1.29 5.87 -5.00
C SER A 288 1.84 5.81 -6.43
N THR A 289 1.06 5.26 -7.35
CA THR A 289 1.43 5.13 -8.77
C THR A 289 1.49 6.48 -9.47
N ILE A 290 0.51 7.36 -9.25
CA ILE A 290 0.51 8.72 -9.80
C ILE A 290 1.73 9.49 -9.30
N LEU A 291 2.00 9.44 -7.99
CA LEU A 291 3.17 10.10 -7.39
C LEU A 291 4.48 9.49 -7.91
N MET A 292 4.54 8.18 -8.14
CA MET A 292 5.69 7.53 -8.75
C MET A 292 5.98 8.10 -10.14
N VAL A 293 4.97 8.14 -11.00
CA VAL A 293 5.09 8.65 -12.37
C VAL A 293 5.44 10.14 -12.35
N TYR A 294 4.80 10.91 -11.47
CA TYR A 294 5.03 12.35 -11.36
C TYR A 294 6.42 12.69 -10.84
N LEU A 295 6.90 12.03 -9.78
CA LEU A 295 8.16 12.38 -9.11
C LEU A 295 9.38 11.79 -9.83
N GLN A 296 9.27 10.59 -10.41
CA GLN A 296 10.38 9.93 -11.09
C GLN A 296 10.52 10.43 -12.53
N LYS A 297 11.58 11.21 -12.80
CA LYS A 297 11.89 11.76 -14.15
C LYS A 297 11.74 10.73 -15.29
N PRO A 298 12.32 9.52 -15.25
CA PRO A 298 12.19 8.57 -16.37
C PRO A 298 10.73 8.18 -16.66
N TYR A 299 9.91 8.02 -15.63
CA TYR A 299 8.50 7.63 -15.81
C TYR A 299 7.65 8.81 -16.28
N ARG A 300 7.93 10.02 -15.78
CA ARG A 300 7.28 11.25 -16.27
C ARG A 300 7.55 11.50 -17.75
N GLU A 301 8.77 11.23 -18.21
CA GLU A 301 9.12 11.36 -19.62
C GLU A 301 8.36 10.35 -20.49
N VAL A 302 8.20 9.11 -20.01
CA VAL A 302 7.38 8.09 -20.69
C VAL A 302 5.92 8.53 -20.79
N PHE A 303 5.34 8.98 -19.67
CA PHE A 303 3.96 9.49 -19.65
C PHE A 303 3.76 10.61 -20.67
N ARG A 304 4.65 11.62 -20.68
CA ARG A 304 4.58 12.73 -21.64
C ARG A 304 4.74 12.27 -23.10
N SER A 305 5.60 11.28 -23.34
CA SER A 305 5.81 10.76 -24.69
C SER A 305 4.60 9.99 -25.22
N MET A 306 3.90 9.25 -24.36
CA MET A 306 2.75 8.43 -24.74
C MET A 306 1.46 9.25 -24.81
N PHE A 307 1.22 10.14 -23.84
CA PHE A 307 -0.08 10.79 -23.67
C PHE A 307 -0.06 12.30 -23.96
N CYS A 308 1.11 12.93 -24.10
CA CYS A 308 1.21 14.38 -24.36
C CYS A 308 1.95 14.73 -25.65
N GLY A 309 2.22 13.75 -26.53
CA GLY A 309 2.88 13.97 -27.82
C GLY A 309 4.34 14.45 -27.74
N TRP A 310 4.99 14.33 -26.58
CA TRP A 310 6.34 14.89 -26.40
C TRP A 310 7.43 13.94 -26.92
N ARG A 311 8.02 14.23 -28.09
CA ARG A 311 9.25 13.56 -28.57
C ARG A 311 10.48 14.24 -27.97
N LYS A 312 11.27 13.48 -27.21
CA LYS A 312 12.55 13.92 -26.67
C LYS A 312 13.49 14.24 -27.84
N GLN A 313 13.96 15.50 -27.94
CA GLN A 313 15.04 15.83 -28.88
C GLN A 313 16.26 14.99 -28.48
N VAL A 314 16.71 14.12 -29.38
CA VAL A 314 17.97 13.40 -29.24
C VAL A 314 19.05 14.47 -29.25
N GLU A 315 19.64 14.76 -28.09
CA GLU A 315 20.91 15.49 -28.03
C GLU A 315 21.95 14.62 -28.77
N MET A 316 22.16 14.94 -30.05
CA MET A 316 23.36 14.50 -30.76
C MET A 316 24.55 15.08 -30.01
N LYS A 317 25.16 14.26 -29.14
CA LYS A 317 26.52 14.53 -28.67
C LYS A 317 27.42 14.50 -29.90
N SER A 318 27.69 15.68 -30.45
CA SER A 318 28.79 15.89 -31.38
C SER A 318 30.05 15.29 -30.76
N PRO A 319 30.77 14.39 -31.46
CA PRO A 319 32.06 13.95 -30.99
C PRO A 319 32.96 15.18 -30.94
N ARG A 320 33.49 15.50 -29.76
CA ARG A 320 34.60 16.44 -29.65
C ARG A 320 35.78 15.82 -30.39
N ILE A 321 35.94 16.20 -31.65
CA ILE A 321 37.15 15.94 -32.42
C ILE A 321 38.25 16.73 -31.69
N PHE A 322 39.09 16.00 -30.98
CA PHE A 322 40.37 16.50 -30.52
C PHE A 322 41.20 16.78 -31.77
N SER A 323 41.34 18.05 -32.14
CA SER A 323 42.37 18.49 -33.08
C SER A 323 43.71 18.41 -32.36
N ALA A 324 44.35 17.24 -32.41
CA ALA A 324 45.77 17.11 -32.17
C ALA A 324 46.47 17.20 -33.53
N SER A 325 46.86 18.41 -33.92
CA SER A 325 47.88 18.63 -34.94
C SER A 325 48.44 20.05 -34.79
N ARG A 326 49.67 20.17 -34.30
CA ARG A 326 50.83 20.48 -35.16
C ARG A 326 52.13 20.26 -34.38
N HIS A 327 53.05 19.70 -35.15
CA HIS A 327 54.45 19.42 -34.88
C HIS A 327 55.24 20.60 -34.33
#